data_AF-A0A6A5GZX6-F1
#
_entry.id   AF-A0A6A5GZX6-F1
#
_cell.length_a   1.000
_cell.length_b   1.000
_cell.length_c   1.000
_cell.angle_alpha   90.00
_cell.angle_beta   90.00
_cell.angle_gamma   90.00
#
_symmetry.space_group_name_H-M   'P 1'
#
loop_
_entity.id
_entity.type
_entity.pdbx_description
1 polymer ?
#
loop_
_entity_poly.entity_id
_entity_poly.type
_entity_poly.pdbx_seq_one_letter_code
_entity_poly.pdbx_strand_id
1 'polypeptide(L)'
;MSEETGTTMYFYNVYSSDTYSVEYRVPNGAADPLESEMGPFLGQCTSELSGKMERFVTTGAKSYAYKETLENGDSKIKVKSKRISLNSEASKKVTMEQMEEMVEEVLAGISRSTIKVPQQQVRRDRNHDVYFKEVSKKFRFTFDKRRVLPDGSTLPYGYCN
;
A
#
# COMPACT_ATOMS: atom_id res chain seq x y z
N MET A 1 -13.37 24.01 -36.57
CA MET A 1 -14.03 24.04 -35.25
C MET A 1 -13.37 22.96 -34.42
N SER A 2 -12.53 23.42 -33.51
CA SER A 2 -11.79 22.64 -32.52
C SER A 2 -12.73 22.26 -31.38
N GLU A 3 -12.91 20.96 -31.16
CA GLU A 3 -13.37 20.45 -29.87
C GLU A 3 -12.21 19.70 -29.25
N GLU A 4 -11.53 20.38 -28.33
CA GLU A 4 -10.64 19.79 -27.34
C GLU A 4 -11.45 18.79 -26.53
N THR A 5 -11.32 17.51 -26.85
CA THR A 5 -11.80 16.43 -26.00
C THR A 5 -10.81 16.29 -24.85
N GLY A 6 -11.08 17.04 -23.79
CA GLY A 6 -10.36 16.96 -22.53
C GLY A 6 -10.25 15.51 -22.09
N THR A 7 -8.99 15.05 -22.00
CA THR A 7 -8.60 13.74 -21.50
C THR A 7 -9.28 13.48 -20.17
N THR A 8 -10.38 12.73 -20.21
CA THR A 8 -11.06 12.23 -19.02
C THR A 8 -10.11 11.22 -18.40
N MET A 9 -9.35 11.66 -17.40
CA MET A 9 -8.44 10.83 -16.63
C MET A 9 -9.27 9.85 -15.80
N TYR A 10 -9.53 8.67 -16.37
CA TYR A 10 -10.21 7.58 -15.71
C TYR A 10 -9.38 7.15 -14.48
N PHE A 11 -9.85 7.48 -13.27
CA PHE A 11 -9.27 7.11 -11.96
C PHE A 11 -9.22 5.58 -11.69
N TYR A 12 -9.43 4.75 -12.70
CA TYR A 12 -9.53 3.28 -12.61
C TYR A 12 -8.20 2.59 -12.27
N ASN A 13 -7.10 3.35 -12.28
CA ASN A 13 -5.76 2.79 -12.12
C ASN A 13 -5.09 3.12 -10.79
N VAL A 14 -5.68 3.95 -9.91
CA VAL A 14 -5.05 4.34 -8.64
C VAL A 14 -5.41 3.35 -7.54
N TYR A 15 -4.41 2.56 -7.11
CA TYR A 15 -4.54 1.58 -6.04
C TYR A 15 -4.57 2.24 -4.67
N SER A 16 -3.72 3.24 -4.47
CA SER A 16 -3.57 3.93 -3.20
C SER A 16 -3.02 5.34 -3.44
N SER A 17 -3.37 6.24 -2.53
CA SER A 17 -2.88 7.60 -2.48
C SER A 17 -2.61 7.96 -1.04
N ASP A 18 -1.39 8.40 -0.74
CA ASP A 18 -1.04 9.05 0.50
C ASP A 18 -0.72 10.53 0.27
N THR A 19 -0.42 11.27 1.34
CA THR A 19 -0.18 12.72 1.32
C THR A 19 0.84 13.17 0.26
N TYR A 20 1.83 12.34 -0.03
CA TYR A 20 2.92 12.66 -0.97
C TYR A 20 3.28 11.49 -1.89
N SER A 21 2.45 10.43 -1.94
CA SER A 21 2.67 9.28 -2.83
C SER A 21 1.39 8.84 -3.49
N VAL A 22 1.49 8.36 -4.72
CA VAL A 22 0.38 7.74 -5.44
C VAL A 22 0.88 6.44 -6.04
N GLU A 23 0.12 5.37 -5.82
CA GLU A 23 0.38 4.07 -6.40
C GLU A 23 -0.67 3.80 -7.47
N TYR A 24 -0.24 3.66 -8.73
CA TYR A 24 -1.15 3.51 -9.87
C TYR A 24 -0.61 2.55 -10.94
N ARG A 25 -1.50 2.08 -11.80
CA ARG A 25 -1.18 1.26 -12.97
C ARG A 25 -1.19 2.09 -14.25
N VAL A 26 -0.23 1.85 -15.13
CA VAL A 26 -0.30 2.31 -16.51
C VAL A 26 -0.69 1.11 -17.38
N PRO A 27 -1.79 1.18 -18.16
CA PRO A 27 -2.12 0.14 -19.13
C PRO A 27 -0.98 -0.08 -20.13
N ASN A 28 -0.78 -1.32 -20.58
CA ASN A 28 0.27 -1.62 -21.56
C ASN A 28 0.06 -0.80 -22.84
N GLY A 29 1.09 -0.07 -23.25
CA GLY A 29 1.07 0.77 -24.46
C GLY A 29 0.44 2.15 -24.27
N ALA A 30 -0.08 2.48 -23.08
CA ALA A 30 -0.47 3.85 -22.75
C ALA A 30 0.75 4.67 -22.31
N ALA A 31 0.72 5.97 -22.59
CA ALA A 31 1.68 6.92 -22.03
C ALA A 31 1.49 7.03 -20.52
N ASP A 32 2.59 7.20 -19.78
CA ASP A 32 2.52 7.46 -18.35
C ASP A 32 1.93 8.87 -18.12
N PRO A 33 0.79 9.00 -17.41
CA PRO A 33 0.16 10.30 -17.18
C PRO A 33 1.00 11.26 -16.35
N LEU A 34 2.02 10.78 -15.63
CA LEU A 34 2.91 11.61 -14.80
C LEU A 34 4.29 11.80 -15.45
N GLU A 35 4.54 11.30 -16.66
CA GLU A 35 5.85 11.35 -17.30
C GLU A 35 6.45 12.77 -17.33
N SER A 36 5.63 13.78 -17.61
CA SER A 36 6.06 15.19 -17.64
C SER A 36 6.40 15.77 -16.27
N GLU A 37 5.85 15.21 -15.20
CA GLU A 37 5.99 15.68 -13.82
C GLU A 37 7.12 14.97 -13.07
N MET A 38 7.74 13.97 -13.69
CA MET A 38 8.84 13.20 -13.11
C MET A 38 10.17 13.97 -13.18
N GLY A 39 10.97 13.89 -12.11
CA GLY A 39 12.32 14.45 -12.12
C GLY A 39 12.92 14.69 -10.72
N PRO A 40 14.18 15.15 -10.66
CA PRO A 40 14.92 15.29 -9.41
C PRO A 40 14.72 16.63 -8.69
N PHE A 41 13.98 17.58 -9.28
CA PHE A 41 13.83 18.93 -8.74
C PHE A 41 12.65 19.06 -7.78
N LEU A 42 12.66 20.13 -6.98
CA LEU A 42 11.61 20.40 -6.01
C LEU A 42 10.23 20.48 -6.68
N GLY A 43 9.27 19.70 -6.18
CA GLY A 43 7.90 19.63 -6.71
C GLY A 43 7.69 18.54 -7.75
N GLN A 44 8.75 17.91 -8.25
CA GLN A 44 8.66 16.81 -9.21
C GLN A 44 8.45 15.46 -8.50
N CYS A 45 7.81 14.54 -9.22
CA CYS A 45 7.59 13.17 -8.77
C CYS A 45 8.86 12.33 -8.96
N THR A 46 9.14 11.47 -8.00
CA THR A 46 10.23 10.49 -8.07
C THR A 46 9.67 9.08 -7.91
N SER A 47 10.26 8.12 -8.61
CA SER A 47 9.85 6.71 -8.51
C SER A 47 10.59 6.05 -7.36
N GLU A 48 9.86 5.37 -6.48
CA GLU A 48 10.45 4.51 -5.46
C GLU A 48 10.91 3.14 -6.00
N LEU A 49 10.45 2.79 -7.21
CA LEU A 49 10.75 1.52 -7.86
C LEU A 49 12.11 1.60 -8.54
N SER A 50 12.90 0.55 -8.36
CA SER A 50 14.19 0.40 -9.06
C SER A 50 14.07 -0.45 -10.33
N GLY A 51 12.88 -0.99 -10.60
CA GLY A 51 12.59 -1.80 -11.77
C GLY A 51 11.08 -1.86 -12.03
N LYS A 52 10.59 -2.98 -12.56
CA LYS A 52 9.17 -3.14 -12.88
C LYS A 52 8.42 -3.77 -11.72
N MET A 53 7.33 -3.15 -11.27
CA MET A 53 6.44 -3.75 -10.27
C MET A 53 5.67 -4.93 -10.89
N GLU A 54 5.82 -6.13 -10.33
CA GLU A 54 5.12 -7.34 -10.76
C GLU A 54 3.81 -7.54 -9.99
N ARG A 55 3.86 -7.31 -8.68
CA ARG A 55 2.73 -7.54 -7.78
C ARG A 55 2.64 -6.43 -6.75
N PHE A 56 1.41 -6.10 -6.41
CA PHE A 56 1.08 -5.12 -5.39
C PHE A 56 -0.09 -5.64 -4.57
N VAL A 57 0.02 -5.55 -3.25
CA VAL A 57 -1.05 -5.88 -2.32
C VAL A 57 -1.16 -4.80 -1.26
N THR A 58 -2.39 -4.43 -0.92
CA THR A 58 -2.67 -3.46 0.14
C THR A 58 -3.74 -3.99 1.07
N THR A 59 -3.49 -3.86 2.38
CA THR A 59 -4.43 -4.27 3.43
C THR A 59 -5.12 -3.07 4.07
N GLY A 60 -4.74 -1.85 3.71
CA GLY A 60 -5.23 -0.63 4.33
C GLY A 60 -4.40 0.58 3.93
N ALA A 61 -4.87 1.77 4.34
CA ALA A 61 -4.12 2.99 4.14
C ALA A 61 -2.72 2.87 4.76
N LYS A 62 -1.67 3.10 3.95
CA LYS A 62 -0.26 3.08 4.39
C LYS A 62 0.21 1.71 4.91
N SER A 63 -0.43 0.63 4.48
CA SER A 63 -0.06 -0.76 4.80
C SER A 63 -0.12 -1.64 3.53
N TYR A 64 0.99 -1.68 2.80
CA TYR A 64 1.09 -2.32 1.49
C TYR A 64 2.40 -3.10 1.33
N ALA A 65 2.41 -4.06 0.42
CA ALA A 65 3.60 -4.76 -0.01
C ALA A 65 3.64 -4.81 -1.54
N TYR A 66 4.85 -4.80 -2.09
CA TYR A 66 5.05 -4.95 -3.52
C TYR A 66 6.29 -5.78 -3.83
N LYS A 67 6.23 -6.47 -4.97
CA LYS A 67 7.33 -7.19 -5.58
C LYS A 67 7.74 -6.45 -6.84
N GLU A 68 9.02 -6.08 -6.91
CA GLU A 68 9.64 -5.49 -8.08
C GLU A 68 10.67 -6.45 -8.68
N THR A 69 10.75 -6.50 -10.00
CA THR A 69 11.81 -7.19 -10.73
C THR A 69 12.80 -6.15 -11.23
N LEU A 70 14.04 -6.30 -10.76
CA LEU A 70 15.16 -5.44 -11.09
C LEU A 70 15.67 -5.75 -12.50
N GLU A 71 16.42 -4.83 -13.09
CA GLU A 71 16.98 -4.99 -14.44
C GLU A 71 17.92 -6.19 -14.57
N ASN A 72 18.53 -6.62 -13.46
CA ASN A 72 19.40 -7.80 -13.40
C ASN A 72 18.62 -9.13 -13.34
N GLY A 73 17.29 -9.09 -13.34
CA GLY A 73 16.41 -10.26 -13.23
C GLY A 73 16.10 -10.70 -11.79
N ASP A 74 16.70 -10.06 -10.78
CA ASP A 74 16.42 -10.38 -9.39
C ASP A 74 15.06 -9.79 -8.96
N SER A 75 14.33 -10.54 -8.14
CA SER A 75 13.10 -10.04 -7.53
C SER A 75 13.35 -9.51 -6.12
N LYS A 76 12.79 -8.34 -5.82
CA LYS A 76 12.83 -7.71 -4.50
C LYS A 76 11.42 -7.48 -3.97
N ILE A 77 11.20 -7.90 -2.73
CA ILE A 77 9.93 -7.66 -2.02
C ILE A 77 10.15 -6.55 -1.00
N LYS A 78 9.26 -5.56 -1.00
CA LYS A 78 9.21 -4.50 0.01
C LYS A 78 7.85 -4.51 0.69
N VAL A 79 7.86 -4.56 2.01
CA VAL A 79 6.66 -4.48 2.86
C VAL A 79 6.72 -3.17 3.63
N LYS A 80 5.63 -2.42 3.64
CA LYS A 80 5.48 -1.18 4.42
C LYS A 80 4.22 -1.25 5.28
N SER A 81 4.36 -0.90 6.56
CA SER A 81 3.25 -0.87 7.51
C SER A 81 3.39 0.30 8.47
N LYS A 82 2.42 1.22 8.51
CA LYS A 82 2.49 2.39 9.40
C LYS A 82 2.28 2.07 10.87
N ARG A 83 1.43 1.10 11.20
CA ARG A 83 1.03 0.85 12.61
C ARG A 83 1.95 -0.15 13.32
N ILE A 84 2.78 -0.87 12.58
CA ILE A 84 3.64 -1.93 13.07
C ILE A 84 5.06 -1.66 12.60
N SER A 85 6.00 -1.61 13.54
CA SER A 85 7.42 -1.54 13.21
C SER A 85 7.87 -2.91 12.72
N LEU A 86 8.36 -2.96 11.47
CA LEU A 86 8.86 -4.16 10.81
C LEU A 86 10.29 -4.48 11.26
N ASN A 87 10.43 -4.94 12.50
CA ASN A 87 11.67 -5.53 13.01
C ASN A 87 11.84 -6.98 12.50
N SER A 88 12.98 -7.61 12.79
CA SER A 88 13.28 -8.98 12.31
C SER A 88 12.19 -10.01 12.64
N GLU A 89 11.54 -9.90 13.80
CA GLU A 89 10.46 -10.82 14.18
C GLU A 89 9.12 -10.47 13.49
N ALA A 90 8.80 -9.18 13.42
CA ALA A 90 7.58 -8.68 12.79
C ALA A 90 7.58 -8.93 11.28
N SER A 91 8.71 -8.77 10.60
CA SER A 91 8.85 -9.03 9.16
C SER A 91 8.69 -10.50 8.79
N LYS A 92 8.94 -11.43 9.72
CA LYS A 92 8.64 -12.86 9.54
C LYS A 92 7.14 -13.17 9.65
N LYS A 93 6.38 -12.30 10.33
CA LYS A 93 4.94 -12.47 10.57
C LYS A 93 4.10 -11.72 9.54
N VAL A 94 4.51 -10.50 9.17
CA VAL A 94 3.83 -9.66 8.19
C VAL A 94 4.58 -9.76 6.87
N THR A 95 4.28 -10.81 6.11
CA THR A 95 4.84 -11.06 4.78
C THR A 95 3.85 -10.64 3.69
N MET A 96 4.31 -10.58 2.44
CA MET A 96 3.44 -10.26 1.31
C MET A 96 2.37 -11.33 1.12
N GLU A 97 2.72 -12.60 1.28
CA GLU A 97 1.81 -13.75 1.15
C GLU A 97 0.70 -13.70 2.20
N GLN A 98 1.04 -13.37 3.44
CA GLN A 98 0.06 -13.17 4.51
C GLN A 98 -0.88 -11.98 4.23
N MET A 99 -0.39 -10.95 3.57
CA MET A 99 -1.22 -9.82 3.14
C MET A 99 -2.16 -10.21 1.99
N GLU A 100 -1.70 -11.04 1.04
CA GLU A 100 -2.52 -11.59 -0.05
C GLU A 100 -3.65 -12.47 0.51
N GLU A 101 -3.34 -13.39 1.42
CA GLU A 101 -4.34 -14.25 2.10
C GLU A 101 -5.42 -13.41 2.81
N MET A 102 -5.04 -12.35 3.52
CA MET A 102 -6.00 -11.42 4.14
C MET A 102 -6.92 -10.73 3.14
N VAL A 103 -6.44 -10.43 1.94
CA VAL A 103 -7.25 -9.83 0.88
C VAL A 103 -8.21 -10.87 0.31
N GLU A 104 -7.74 -12.09 0.06
CA GLU A 104 -8.58 -13.19 -0.43
C GLU A 104 -9.72 -13.53 0.54
N GLU A 105 -9.46 -13.55 1.86
CA GLU A 105 -10.50 -13.74 2.88
C GLU A 105 -11.61 -12.68 2.79
N VAL A 106 -11.23 -11.42 2.54
CA VAL A 106 -12.16 -10.30 2.40
C VAL A 106 -12.98 -10.45 1.13
N LEU A 107 -12.36 -10.85 0.02
CA LEU A 107 -13.04 -11.08 -1.27
C LEU A 107 -13.99 -12.28 -1.21
N ALA A 108 -13.60 -13.34 -0.51
CA ALA A 108 -14.43 -14.52 -0.28
C ALA A 108 -15.57 -14.28 0.73
N GLY A 109 -15.57 -13.13 1.43
CA GLY A 109 -16.55 -12.82 2.47
C GLY A 109 -16.43 -13.68 3.73
N ILE A 110 -15.25 -14.26 3.97
CA ILE A 110 -14.97 -15.13 5.13
C ILE A 110 -14.54 -14.27 6.33
N SER A 111 -14.50 -14.87 7.51
CA SER A 111 -13.97 -14.24 8.73
C SER A 111 -12.55 -13.73 8.52
N ARG A 112 -12.36 -12.42 8.75
CA ARG A 112 -11.07 -11.73 8.58
C ARG A 112 -10.06 -12.18 9.62
N SER A 113 -8.94 -12.71 9.18
CA SER A 113 -7.80 -13.07 10.03
C SER A 113 -7.16 -11.83 10.66
N THR A 114 -6.41 -12.06 11.73
CA THR A 114 -5.67 -11.03 12.44
C THR A 114 -4.37 -11.60 12.96
N ILE A 115 -3.25 -11.01 12.55
CA ILE A 115 -1.92 -11.43 12.98
C ILE A 115 -1.53 -10.64 14.24
N LYS A 116 -1.12 -11.35 15.28
CA LYS A 116 -0.57 -10.74 16.50
C LYS A 116 0.93 -10.54 16.35
N VAL A 117 1.36 -9.29 16.34
CA VAL A 117 2.76 -8.90 16.17
C VAL A 117 3.28 -8.30 17.47
N PRO A 118 4.28 -8.91 18.13
CA PRO A 118 4.91 -8.33 19.30
C PRO A 118 5.71 -7.08 18.93
N GLN A 119 5.63 -6.08 19.78
CA GLN A 119 6.24 -4.76 19.58
C GLN A 119 6.77 -4.25 20.92
N GLN A 120 7.96 -3.67 20.90
CA GLN A 120 8.46 -2.93 22.05
C GLN A 120 7.91 -1.50 21.98
N GLN A 121 7.33 -1.04 23.07
CA GLN A 121 6.83 0.32 23.24
C GLN A 121 7.61 1.01 24.35
N VAL A 122 8.16 2.18 24.04
CA VAL A 122 8.72 3.08 25.06
C VAL A 122 7.56 3.72 25.82
N ARG A 123 7.58 3.63 27.15
CA ARG A 123 6.60 4.26 28.04
C ARG A 123 7.32 5.11 29.08
N ARG A 124 6.57 6.07 29.61
CA ARG A 124 6.99 6.89 30.74
C ARG A 124 5.99 6.74 31.87
N ASP A 125 6.47 6.60 33.09
CA ASP A 125 5.61 6.64 34.26
C ASP A 125 5.38 8.07 34.77
N ARG A 126 4.71 8.16 35.93
CA ARG A 126 4.43 9.44 36.60
C ARG A 126 5.68 10.08 37.21
N ASN A 127 6.70 9.29 37.53
CA ASN A 127 7.99 9.76 38.05
C ASN A 127 8.94 10.21 36.94
N HIS A 128 8.48 10.15 35.69
CA HIS A 128 9.26 10.48 34.50
C HIS A 128 10.30 9.41 34.11
N ASP A 129 10.24 8.22 34.69
CA ASP A 129 11.12 7.11 34.35
C ASP A 129 10.68 6.48 33.02
N VAL A 130 11.66 6.28 32.14
CA VAL A 130 11.45 5.72 30.80
C VAL A 130 11.79 4.23 30.80
N TYR A 131 10.85 3.41 30.36
CA TYR A 131 11.03 1.96 30.29
C TYR A 131 10.42 1.36 29.03
N PHE A 132 10.88 0.16 28.67
CA PHE A 132 10.34 -0.61 27.57
C PHE A 132 9.24 -1.54 28.07
N LYS A 133 8.15 -1.62 27.31
CA LYS A 133 7.06 -2.56 27.54
C LYS A 133 6.78 -3.33 26.25
N GLU A 134 6.72 -4.64 26.34
CA GLU A 134 6.23 -5.47 25.25
C GLU A 134 4.71 -5.34 25.13
N VAL A 135 4.25 -5.08 23.91
CA VAL A 135 2.85 -4.93 23.55
C VAL A 135 2.58 -5.74 22.30
N SER A 136 1.53 -6.55 22.32
CA SER A 136 1.06 -7.25 21.13
C SER A 136 0.13 -6.35 20.32
N LYS A 137 0.56 -5.94 19.12
CA LYS A 137 -0.28 -5.22 18.16
C LYS A 137 -0.99 -6.22 17.24
N LYS A 138 -2.17 -5.85 16.77
CA LYS A 138 -2.96 -6.62 15.80
C LYS A 138 -2.78 -6.03 14.41
N PHE A 139 -2.24 -6.81 13.48
CA PHE A 139 -2.28 -6.52 12.05
C PHE A 139 -3.53 -7.15 11.46
N ARG A 140 -4.33 -6.36 10.76
CA ARG A 140 -5.59 -6.81 10.14
C ARG A 140 -5.85 -5.98 8.90
N PHE A 141 -6.71 -6.49 8.03
CA PHE A 141 -7.28 -5.70 6.95
C PHE A 141 -8.09 -4.50 7.51
N THR A 142 -7.75 -3.30 7.07
CA THR A 142 -8.28 -2.01 7.56
C THR A 142 -8.76 -1.08 6.45
N PHE A 143 -9.17 -1.64 5.31
CA PHE A 143 -9.78 -0.89 4.22
C PHE A 143 -11.24 -0.52 4.56
N ASP A 144 -11.40 0.39 5.52
CA ASP A 144 -12.70 0.82 6.07
C ASP A 144 -13.27 2.07 5.37
N LYS A 145 -12.45 2.78 4.58
CA LYS A 145 -12.80 4.05 3.91
C LYS A 145 -13.13 3.94 2.42
N ARG A 146 -13.10 2.74 1.85
CA ARG A 146 -13.40 2.50 0.43
C ARG A 146 -14.19 1.19 0.30
N ARG A 147 -15.01 1.08 -0.75
CA ARG A 147 -15.73 -0.14 -1.11
C ARG A 147 -14.78 -1.05 -1.91
N VAL A 148 -14.55 -2.26 -1.41
CA VAL A 148 -13.83 -3.31 -2.14
C VAL A 148 -14.81 -4.04 -3.06
N LEU A 149 -14.47 -4.19 -4.33
CA LEU A 149 -15.24 -4.90 -5.33
C LEU A 149 -14.80 -6.38 -5.43
N PRO A 150 -15.64 -7.29 -5.96
CA PRO A 150 -15.31 -8.71 -6.06
C PRO A 150 -14.06 -9.02 -6.90
N ASP A 151 -13.68 -8.12 -7.80
CA ASP A 151 -12.48 -8.21 -8.63
C ASP A 151 -11.20 -7.71 -7.93
N GLY A 152 -11.29 -7.30 -6.66
CA GLY A 152 -10.18 -6.73 -5.89
C GLY A 152 -9.96 -5.24 -6.13
N SER A 153 -10.68 -4.61 -7.05
CA SER A 153 -10.61 -3.16 -7.24
C SER A 153 -11.32 -2.41 -6.10
N THR A 154 -11.03 -1.12 -5.93
CA THR A 154 -11.61 -0.35 -4.82
C THR A 154 -12.13 1.02 -5.25
N LEU A 155 -13.32 1.35 -4.78
CA LEU A 155 -13.99 2.61 -5.07
C LEU A 155 -14.12 3.48 -3.81
N PRO A 156 -14.01 4.81 -3.92
CA PRO A 156 -14.33 5.70 -2.81
C PRO A 156 -15.83 5.59 -2.45
N TYR A 157 -16.17 5.74 -1.17
CA TYR A 157 -17.58 5.89 -0.78
C TYR A 157 -18.14 7.18 -1.37
N GLY A 158 -19.36 7.10 -1.92
CA GLY A 158 -19.99 8.21 -2.63
C GLY A 158 -19.74 8.24 -4.14
N TYR A 159 -18.99 7.28 -4.69
CA TYR A 159 -18.94 7.07 -6.14
C TYR A 159 -20.31 6.62 -6.66
N CYS A 160 -20.94 7.48 -7.46
CA CYS A 160 -22.16 7.19 -8.21
C CYS A 160 -21.79 6.98 -9.69
N ASN A 161 -22.30 5.90 -10.28
CA ASN A 161 -22.19 5.63 -11.71
C ASN A 161 -23.02 6.63 -12.52
#